data_AF-A0A2V1CX15-F1
#
_entry.id   AF-A0A2V1CX15-F1
#
_cell.length_a   1.000
_cell.length_b   1.000
_cell.length_c   1.000
_cell.angle_alpha   90.00
_cell.angle_beta   90.00
_cell.angle_gamma   90.00
#
_symmetry.space_group_name_H-M   'P 1'
#
loop_
_entity.id
_entity.type
_entity.pdbx_description
1 polymer ?
#
loop_
_entity_poly.entity_id
_entity_poly.type
_entity_poly.pdbx_seq_one_letter_code
_entity_poly.pdbx_strand_id
1 'polypeptide(L)'
;MASGNSFNDDERSSLLISGFPNDPFSHAASSSISTSAPPSRSTTSKRKYEPHKAKPTWDHFRRAQDNEPDRAPDDQRLWYCQKCKSPSWATQVSGNARKHLAKSHGIIIVAERSKGKKARHEQLKDIFARVSTQKIEKVEEHEEKVLERAINKEALNEALVRLITGCNLPHNAVEWPQ
;
A
#
# COMPACT_ATOMS: atom_id res chain seq x y z
N MET A 1 40.57 -39.12 -33.58
CA MET A 1 40.93 -37.69 -33.74
C MET A 1 39.88 -36.87 -33.00
N ALA A 2 40.35 -35.90 -32.19
CA ALA A 2 39.64 -34.85 -31.43
C ALA A 2 38.55 -35.33 -30.43
N SER A 3 38.74 -35.24 -29.10
CA SER A 3 38.74 -34.02 -28.26
C SER A 3 37.43 -33.23 -28.43
N GLY A 4 36.64 -32.89 -27.42
CA GLY A 4 36.79 -32.87 -25.97
C GLY A 4 35.67 -31.99 -25.39
N ASN A 5 35.66 -31.88 -24.07
CA ASN A 5 34.90 -30.95 -23.21
C ASN A 5 33.44 -31.27 -22.85
N SER A 6 33.36 -32.06 -21.77
CA SER A 6 32.53 -31.82 -20.60
C SER A 6 32.61 -30.36 -20.10
N PHE A 7 31.48 -29.76 -19.72
CA PHE A 7 31.40 -28.78 -18.63
C PHE A 7 30.00 -28.81 -18.03
N ASN A 8 29.93 -29.18 -16.75
CA ASN A 8 28.76 -29.09 -15.90
C ASN A 8 28.63 -27.65 -15.40
N ASP A 9 27.43 -27.09 -15.45
CA ASP A 9 27.08 -25.87 -14.71
C ASP A 9 26.14 -26.24 -13.55
N ASP A 10 26.77 -26.58 -12.43
CA ASP A 10 26.20 -26.45 -11.08
C ASP A 10 26.35 -24.98 -10.66
N GLU A 11 25.25 -24.22 -10.58
CA GLU A 11 25.16 -23.00 -9.75
C GLU A 11 23.70 -22.52 -9.67
N ARG A 12 22.80 -23.38 -9.18
CA ARG A 12 21.51 -22.92 -8.64
C ARG A 12 21.72 -22.49 -7.19
N SER A 13 22.44 -21.37 -7.01
CA SER A 13 22.61 -20.72 -5.72
C SER A 13 21.29 -20.14 -5.21
N SER A 14 20.65 -20.95 -4.37
CA SER A 14 20.04 -20.59 -3.09
C SER A 14 19.79 -19.10 -2.81
N LEU A 15 18.71 -18.53 -3.35
CA LEU A 15 18.11 -17.31 -2.80
C LEU A 15 17.21 -17.69 -1.60
N LEU A 16 17.84 -18.00 -0.47
CA LEU A 16 17.16 -18.04 0.82
C LEU A 16 16.79 -16.59 1.19
N ILE A 17 15.53 -16.23 0.98
CA ILE A 17 14.90 -15.05 1.57
C ILE A 17 14.82 -15.30 3.07
N SER A 18 15.86 -14.91 3.80
CA SER A 18 15.85 -14.86 5.25
C SER A 18 15.36 -13.48 5.71
N GLY A 19 14.35 -13.48 6.59
CA GLY A 19 13.97 -12.29 7.36
C GLY A 19 12.59 -11.72 7.08
N PHE A 20 11.52 -12.52 7.22
CA PHE A 20 10.21 -11.94 7.55
C PHE A 20 10.17 -11.58 9.04
N PRO A 21 9.88 -10.33 9.43
CA PRO A 21 9.68 -9.99 10.84
C PRO A 21 8.34 -10.54 11.33
N ASN A 22 8.44 -11.51 12.24
CA ASN A 22 7.56 -11.89 13.36
C ASN A 22 6.08 -11.46 13.33
N ASP A 23 5.22 -12.48 13.39
CA ASP A 23 3.79 -12.42 13.68
C ASP A 23 3.46 -11.57 14.93
N PRO A 24 2.55 -10.59 14.85
CA PRO A 24 2.10 -9.82 16.01
C PRO A 24 0.96 -10.49 16.80
N PHE A 25 0.63 -11.76 16.54
CA PHE A 25 -0.40 -12.50 17.26
C PHE A 25 0.20 -13.51 18.22
N SER A 26 0.82 -13.02 19.28
CA SER A 26 1.06 -13.80 20.50
C SER A 26 0.90 -12.88 21.69
N HIS A 27 0.40 -13.43 22.80
CA HIS A 27 -0.03 -12.77 24.03
C HIS A 27 -1.52 -12.37 24.07
N ALA A 28 -2.36 -13.36 24.37
CA ALA A 28 -3.43 -13.15 25.35
C ALA A 28 -3.29 -14.24 26.40
N ALA A 29 -2.72 -13.88 27.55
CA ALA A 29 -2.62 -14.72 28.71
C ALA A 29 -4.03 -15.01 29.27
N SER A 30 -4.31 -16.29 29.49
CA SER A 30 -5.48 -16.76 30.23
C SER A 30 -5.37 -16.32 31.69
N SER A 31 -6.27 -15.44 32.13
CA SER A 31 -6.53 -15.22 33.55
C SER A 31 -7.97 -15.60 33.86
N SER A 32 -8.11 -16.75 34.51
CA SER A 32 -9.33 -17.31 35.06
C SER A 32 -9.69 -16.58 36.34
N ILE A 33 -10.87 -15.94 36.41
CA ILE A 33 -11.48 -15.56 37.69
C ILE A 33 -12.97 -15.87 37.61
N SER A 34 -13.38 -16.83 38.43
CA SER A 34 -14.76 -17.23 38.66
C SER A 34 -15.47 -16.22 39.56
N THR A 35 -16.70 -15.84 39.22
CA THR A 35 -17.67 -15.34 40.21
C THR A 35 -19.10 -15.66 39.77
N SER A 36 -19.91 -16.06 40.73
CA SER A 36 -21.14 -16.84 40.63
C SER A 36 -22.45 -16.02 40.63
N ALA A 37 -23.38 -16.39 39.72
CA ALA A 37 -24.88 -16.39 39.78
C ALA A 37 -25.67 -15.08 40.06
N PRO A 38 -27.00 -14.97 39.77
CA PRO A 38 -27.94 -15.83 39.01
C PRO A 38 -28.66 -15.10 37.82
N PRO A 39 -29.53 -15.78 37.02
CA PRO A 39 -30.06 -15.24 35.77
C PRO A 39 -31.43 -14.55 35.93
N SER A 40 -31.48 -13.25 35.69
CA SER A 40 -32.74 -12.51 35.52
C SER A 40 -33.03 -12.28 34.03
N ARG A 41 -33.82 -13.20 33.48
CA ARG A 41 -34.32 -13.20 32.11
C ARG A 41 -35.36 -12.09 31.94
N SER A 42 -34.94 -10.97 31.37
CA SER A 42 -35.82 -9.97 30.75
C SER A 42 -35.35 -9.73 29.31
N THR A 43 -35.92 -10.49 28.38
CA THR A 43 -35.70 -10.34 26.94
C THR A 43 -36.42 -9.10 26.45
N THR A 44 -35.84 -7.92 26.69
CA THR A 44 -36.09 -6.77 25.83
C THR A 44 -35.02 -6.80 24.74
N SER A 45 -35.39 -7.34 23.58
CA SER A 45 -34.61 -7.23 22.36
C SER A 45 -34.48 -5.73 22.01
N LYS A 46 -33.49 -5.07 22.61
CA LYS A 46 -33.00 -3.79 22.14
C LYS A 46 -32.39 -4.07 20.79
N ARG A 47 -33.17 -3.83 19.73
CA ARG A 47 -32.69 -3.76 18.35
C ARG A 47 -31.35 -3.04 18.39
N LYS A 48 -30.26 -3.76 18.12
CA LYS A 48 -28.93 -3.17 17.95
C LYS A 48 -29.13 -2.04 16.94
N TYR A 49 -29.07 -0.80 17.41
CA TYR A 49 -28.97 0.36 16.54
C TYR A 49 -27.60 0.23 15.89
N GLU A 50 -27.57 -0.44 14.74
CA GLU A 50 -26.37 -0.56 13.95
C GLU A 50 -26.06 0.85 13.44
N PRO A 51 -24.96 1.46 13.87
CA PRO A 51 -24.62 2.80 13.41
C PRO A 51 -24.33 2.68 11.92
N HIS A 52 -25.29 3.08 11.09
CA HIS A 52 -25.16 3.11 9.64
C HIS A 52 -23.89 3.90 9.29
N LYS A 53 -22.82 3.19 8.95
CA LYS A 53 -21.63 3.77 8.34
C LYS A 53 -22.13 4.37 7.02
N ALA A 54 -22.22 5.69 6.95
CA ALA A 54 -22.90 6.49 5.91
C ALA A 54 -24.34 6.98 6.23
N LYS A 55 -24.64 7.36 7.47
CA LYS A 55 -25.79 8.22 7.82
C LYS A 55 -26.08 9.32 6.77
N PRO A 56 -25.12 10.19 6.38
CA PRO A 56 -25.41 11.27 5.42
C PRO A 56 -25.85 10.76 4.05
N THR A 57 -25.43 9.55 3.64
CA THR A 57 -25.89 8.97 2.38
C THR A 57 -27.35 8.53 2.46
N TRP A 58 -27.74 7.90 3.56
CA TRP A 58 -29.08 7.32 3.71
C TRP A 58 -30.16 8.35 4.05
N ASP A 59 -29.80 9.56 4.49
CA ASP A 59 -30.74 10.67 4.73
C ASP A 59 -31.51 11.09 3.46
N HIS A 60 -30.99 10.79 2.27
CA HIS A 60 -31.65 11.06 0.99
C HIS A 60 -32.47 9.89 0.45
N PHE A 61 -32.58 8.81 1.22
CA PHE A 61 -33.24 7.57 0.84
C PHE A 61 -34.41 7.28 1.78
N ARG A 62 -35.41 6.59 1.23
CA ARG A 62 -36.60 6.09 1.91
C ARG A 62 -36.65 4.57 1.85
N ARG A 63 -37.53 3.99 2.67
CA ARG A 63 -37.90 2.57 2.55
C ARG A 63 -38.84 2.35 1.37
N ALA A 64 -38.97 1.08 0.98
CA ALA A 64 -39.97 0.64 0.02
C ALA A 64 -41.36 1.12 0.42
N GLN A 65 -42.14 1.55 -0.56
CA GLN A 65 -43.55 1.90 -0.40
C GLN A 65 -44.44 0.96 -1.21
N ASP A 66 -45.57 0.59 -0.60
CA ASP A 66 -46.68 -0.16 -1.21
C ASP A 66 -46.22 -1.39 -2.02
N ASN A 67 -46.06 -1.23 -3.33
CA ASN A 67 -45.75 -2.30 -4.30
C ASN A 67 -44.26 -2.40 -4.65
N GLU A 68 -43.39 -1.64 -3.98
CA GLU A 68 -41.94 -1.73 -4.16
C GLU A 68 -41.35 -2.90 -3.35
N PRO A 69 -40.43 -3.69 -3.90
CA PRO A 69 -39.77 -4.74 -3.14
C PRO A 69 -38.89 -4.16 -2.01
N ASP A 70 -39.10 -4.57 -0.76
CA ASP A 70 -38.26 -4.14 0.38
C ASP A 70 -36.87 -4.81 0.36
N ARG A 71 -36.74 -5.96 -0.30
CA ARG A 71 -35.50 -6.73 -0.36
C ARG A 71 -35.12 -7.13 -1.78
N ALA A 72 -33.82 -7.16 -2.00
CA ALA A 72 -33.22 -7.73 -3.19
C ALA A 72 -33.24 -9.27 -3.13
N PRO A 73 -32.96 -9.97 -4.25
CA PRO A 73 -32.95 -11.44 -4.29
C PRO A 73 -31.96 -12.10 -3.32
N ASP A 74 -30.95 -11.36 -2.87
CA ASP A 74 -29.94 -11.76 -1.89
C ASP A 74 -30.36 -11.51 -0.42
N ASP A 75 -31.66 -11.28 -0.20
CA ASP A 75 -32.26 -10.93 1.10
C ASP A 75 -31.72 -9.64 1.73
N GLN A 76 -30.95 -8.82 1.00
CA GLN A 76 -30.51 -7.52 1.48
C GLN A 76 -31.58 -6.44 1.30
N ARG A 77 -31.69 -5.54 2.27
CA ARG A 77 -32.68 -4.47 2.23
C ARG A 77 -32.36 -3.44 1.13
N LEU A 78 -33.38 -3.09 0.36
CA LEU A 78 -33.32 -2.04 -0.65
C LEU A 78 -33.67 -0.67 -0.05
N TRP A 79 -32.94 0.35 -0.52
CA TRP A 79 -33.17 1.74 -0.19
C TRP A 79 -33.55 2.51 -1.46
N TYR A 80 -34.67 3.20 -1.42
CA TYR A 80 -35.25 3.93 -2.54
C TYR A 80 -34.87 5.40 -2.47
N CYS A 81 -34.52 6.02 -3.59
CA CYS A 81 -34.24 7.45 -3.62
C CYS A 81 -35.53 8.23 -3.37
N GLN A 82 -35.50 9.22 -2.46
CA GLN A 82 -36.68 10.03 -2.15
C GLN A 82 -37.07 10.96 -3.32
N LYS A 83 -36.09 11.34 -4.16
CA LYS A 83 -36.27 12.30 -5.25
C LYS A 83 -36.68 11.65 -6.58
N CYS A 84 -36.42 10.34 -6.76
CA CYS A 84 -36.83 9.61 -7.96
C CYS A 84 -38.19 8.94 -7.74
N LYS A 85 -39.23 9.46 -8.38
CA LYS A 85 -40.59 8.90 -8.31
C LYS A 85 -40.93 8.01 -9.50
N SER A 86 -40.54 8.40 -10.72
CA SER A 86 -40.84 7.64 -11.95
C SER A 86 -39.71 7.79 -12.99
N PRO A 87 -38.90 6.74 -13.27
CA PRO A 87 -38.84 5.46 -12.57
C PRO A 87 -38.28 5.60 -11.15
N SER A 88 -38.74 4.76 -10.22
CA SER A 88 -38.16 4.69 -8.89
C SER A 88 -36.76 4.06 -8.96
N TRP A 89 -35.81 4.62 -8.21
CA TRP A 89 -34.43 4.15 -8.19
C TRP A 89 -34.10 3.59 -6.82
N ALA A 90 -33.55 2.38 -6.77
CA ALA A 90 -33.21 1.69 -5.53
C ALA A 90 -31.82 1.08 -5.55
N THR A 91 -31.22 0.95 -4.38
CA THR A 91 -29.95 0.26 -4.19
C THR A 91 -29.82 -0.29 -2.77
N GLN A 92 -29.08 -1.37 -2.63
CA GLN A 92 -28.59 -1.88 -1.34
C GLN A 92 -27.20 -1.34 -0.98
N VAL A 93 -26.41 -0.95 -1.98
CA VAL A 93 -25.00 -0.54 -1.80
C VAL A 93 -24.86 0.98 -1.67
N SER A 94 -24.24 1.44 -0.58
CA SER A 94 -24.01 2.88 -0.30
C SER A 94 -23.11 3.58 -1.34
N GLY A 95 -22.21 2.85 -2.00
CA GLY A 95 -21.40 3.36 -3.10
C GLY A 95 -22.24 3.73 -4.32
N ASN A 96 -23.20 2.88 -4.69
CA ASN A 96 -24.12 3.16 -5.79
C ASN A 96 -25.07 4.30 -5.43
N ALA A 97 -25.54 4.34 -4.17
CA ALA A 97 -26.36 5.44 -3.65
C ALA A 97 -25.67 6.79 -3.86
N ARG A 98 -24.41 6.94 -3.44
CA ARG A 98 -23.64 8.17 -3.65
C ARG A 98 -23.43 8.51 -5.11
N LYS A 99 -23.12 7.52 -5.95
CA LYS A 99 -22.98 7.74 -7.41
C LYS A 99 -24.28 8.24 -8.03
N HIS A 100 -25.41 7.67 -7.64
CA HIS A 100 -26.72 8.09 -8.12
C HIS A 100 -27.07 9.51 -7.66
N LEU A 101 -26.85 9.83 -6.39
CA LEU A 101 -27.05 11.18 -5.84
C LEU A 101 -26.20 12.22 -6.58
N ALA A 102 -24.94 11.91 -6.87
CA ALA A 102 -24.04 12.81 -7.60
C ALA A 102 -24.50 13.03 -9.05
N LYS A 103 -24.89 11.96 -9.76
CA LYS A 103 -25.26 12.04 -11.18
C LYS A 103 -26.66 12.59 -11.43
N SER A 104 -27.64 12.15 -10.65
CA SER A 104 -29.07 12.41 -10.92
C SER A 104 -29.58 13.62 -10.15
N HIS A 105 -28.93 13.98 -9.04
CA HIS A 105 -29.37 15.06 -8.15
C HIS A 105 -28.30 16.10 -7.84
N GLY A 106 -27.08 15.95 -8.37
CA GLY A 106 -25.96 16.87 -8.09
C GLY A 106 -25.50 16.88 -6.63
N ILE A 107 -25.91 15.91 -5.80
CA ILE A 107 -25.57 15.85 -4.38
C ILE A 107 -24.30 15.01 -4.20
N ILE A 108 -23.20 15.66 -3.83
CA ILE A 108 -21.91 15.01 -3.63
C ILE A 108 -21.73 14.72 -2.15
N ILE A 109 -21.69 13.44 -1.80
CA ILE A 109 -21.40 12.99 -0.43
C ILE A 109 -20.01 12.38 -0.39
N VAL A 110 -19.09 13.08 0.27
CA VAL A 110 -17.73 12.58 0.49
C VAL A 110 -17.79 11.54 1.60
N ALA A 111 -17.55 10.28 1.25
CA ALA A 111 -17.38 9.24 2.27
C ALA A 111 -15.96 9.32 2.80
N GLU A 112 -15.84 9.66 4.08
CA GLU A 112 -14.57 9.62 4.77
C GLU A 112 -14.02 8.19 4.75
N ARG A 113 -12.76 8.03 4.29
CA ARG A 113 -12.13 6.70 4.29
C ARG A 113 -11.97 6.25 5.73
N SER A 114 -12.21 4.96 6.00
CA SER A 114 -11.95 4.44 7.35
C SER A 114 -10.49 4.63 7.72
N LYS A 115 -10.21 4.91 9.01
CA LYS A 115 -8.86 5.15 9.52
C LYS A 115 -7.87 4.07 9.07
N GLY A 116 -8.26 2.79 9.13
CA GLY A 116 -7.44 1.68 8.66
C GLY A 116 -7.17 1.66 7.15
N LYS A 117 -8.10 2.11 6.30
CA LYS A 117 -7.86 2.24 4.86
C LYS A 117 -6.91 3.40 4.54
N LYS A 118 -6.93 4.48 5.33
CA LYS A 118 -5.97 5.59 5.20
C LYS A 118 -4.57 5.13 5.59
N ALA A 119 -4.43 4.52 6.78
CA ALA A 119 -3.15 4.04 7.29
C ALA A 119 -2.46 3.07 6.31
N ARG A 120 -3.19 2.07 5.79
CA ARG A 120 -2.62 1.15 4.79
C ARG A 120 -2.18 1.84 3.50
N HIS A 121 -2.95 2.83 3.05
CA HIS A 121 -2.61 3.56 1.83
C HIS A 121 -1.37 4.44 2.02
N GLU A 122 -1.21 5.02 3.20
CA GLU A 122 -0.03 5.80 3.59
C GLU A 122 1.20 4.91 3.73
N GLN A 123 1.08 3.76 4.39
CA GLN A 123 2.15 2.75 4.44
C GLN A 123 2.58 2.29 3.04
N LEU A 124 1.62 2.08 2.14
CA LEU A 124 1.94 1.68 0.77
C LEU A 124 2.72 2.78 0.03
N LYS A 125 2.35 4.05 0.21
CA LYS A 125 3.08 5.19 -0.36
C LYS A 125 4.51 5.27 0.18
N ASP A 126 4.69 5.08 1.48
CA ASP A 126 6.01 5.08 2.11
C ASP A 126 6.91 3.98 1.53
N ILE A 127 6.38 2.76 1.41
CA ILE A 127 7.11 1.63 0.80
C ILE A 127 7.54 1.97 -0.62
N PHE A 128 6.64 2.51 -1.45
CA PHE A 128 6.99 2.89 -2.82
C PHE A 128 8.03 4.00 -2.88
N ALA A 129 7.94 5.01 -1.99
CA ALA A 129 8.93 6.07 -1.91
C ALA A 129 10.32 5.49 -1.58
N ARG A 130 10.42 4.65 -0.55
CA ARG A 130 11.67 4.00 -0.13
C ARG A 130 12.27 3.09 -1.20
N VAL A 131 11.44 2.33 -1.90
CA VAL A 131 11.90 1.47 -3.00
C VAL A 131 12.40 2.31 -4.17
N SER A 132 11.74 3.43 -4.47
CA SER A 132 12.16 4.32 -5.56
C SER A 132 13.52 4.97 -5.29
N THR A 133 13.76 5.45 -4.06
CA THR A 133 15.04 6.07 -3.69
C THR A 133 16.17 5.05 -3.72
N GLN A 134 15.96 3.86 -3.14
CA GLN A 134 16.96 2.79 -3.16
C GLN A 134 17.32 2.33 -4.57
N LYS A 135 16.35 2.35 -5.50
CA LYS A 135 16.62 1.99 -6.89
C LYS A 135 17.51 3.03 -7.57
N ILE A 136 17.24 4.32 -7.34
CA ILE A 136 18.05 5.41 -7.89
C ILE A 136 19.47 5.33 -7.35
N GLU A 137 19.62 5.22 -6.03
CA GLU A 137 20.92 5.11 -5.37
C GLU A 137 21.75 3.91 -5.88
N LYS A 138 21.11 2.74 -6.07
CA LYS A 138 21.79 1.57 -6.64
C LYS A 138 22.23 1.76 -8.08
N VAL A 139 21.47 2.51 -8.87
CA VAL A 139 21.83 2.82 -10.26
C VAL A 139 23.01 3.78 -10.27
N GLU A 140 22.97 4.84 -9.47
CA GLU A 140 24.07 5.81 -9.34
C GLU A 140 25.35 5.13 -8.85
N GLU A 141 25.27 4.30 -7.80
CA GLU A 141 26.41 3.54 -7.27
C GLU A 141 26.98 2.58 -8.33
N HIS A 142 26.12 1.95 -9.12
CA HIS A 142 26.57 1.07 -10.20
C HIS A 142 27.27 1.85 -11.31
N GLU A 143 26.71 3.00 -11.72
CA GLU A 143 27.29 3.88 -12.73
C GLU A 143 28.66 4.41 -12.28
N GLU A 144 28.78 4.87 -11.03
CA GLU A 144 30.05 5.31 -10.45
C GLU A 144 31.09 4.19 -10.49
N LYS A 145 30.74 2.98 -10.03
CA LYS A 145 31.65 1.82 -10.09
C LYS A 145 32.06 1.43 -11.50
N VAL A 146 31.22 1.67 -12.51
CA VAL A 146 31.58 1.43 -13.91
C VAL A 146 32.57 2.48 -14.39
N LEU A 147 32.33 3.76 -14.08
CA LEU A 147 33.24 4.86 -14.43
C LEU A 147 34.60 4.70 -13.75
N GLU A 148 34.64 4.37 -12.46
CA GLU A 148 35.89 4.12 -11.74
C GLU A 148 36.70 2.98 -12.34
N ARG A 149 36.03 1.91 -12.80
CA ARG A 149 36.68 0.76 -13.45
C ARG A 149 37.19 1.08 -14.85
N ALA A 150 36.57 2.04 -15.54
CA ALA A 150 37.01 2.47 -16.86
C ALA A 150 38.31 3.30 -16.80
N ILE A 151 38.61 3.92 -15.65
CA ILE A 151 39.84 4.70 -15.44
C ILE A 151 41.01 3.76 -15.15
N ASN A 152 42.01 3.74 -16.03
CA ASN A 152 43.30 3.11 -15.73
C ASN A 152 44.10 4.02 -14.78
N LYS A 153 43.95 3.77 -13.48
CA LYS A 153 44.61 4.56 -12.41
C LYS A 153 46.14 4.51 -12.51
N GLU A 154 46.71 3.40 -12.96
CA GLU A 154 48.17 3.25 -13.09
C GLU A 154 48.72 4.11 -14.21
N ALA A 155 48.12 4.04 -15.40
CA ALA A 155 48.51 4.87 -16.54
C ALA A 155 48.32 6.36 -16.26
N LEU A 156 47.24 6.72 -15.56
CA LEU A 156 46.97 8.10 -15.14
C LEU A 156 48.04 8.60 -14.15
N ASN A 157 48.35 7.82 -13.12
CA ASN A 157 49.38 8.17 -12.14
C ASN A 157 50.77 8.27 -12.78
N GLU A 158 51.11 7.37 -13.69
CA GLU A 158 52.38 7.41 -14.41
C GLU A 158 52.49 8.67 -15.29
N ALA A 159 51.43 9.00 -16.04
CA ALA A 159 51.37 10.22 -16.83
C ALA A 159 51.49 11.47 -15.94
N LEU A 160 50.85 11.45 -14.77
CA LEU A 160 50.92 12.53 -13.78
C LEU A 160 52.34 12.75 -13.27
N VAL A 161 53.03 11.67 -12.87
CA VAL A 161 54.41 11.74 -12.38
C VAL A 161 55.34 12.27 -13.45
N ARG A 162 55.20 11.79 -14.70
CA ARG A 162 55.99 12.28 -15.83
C ARG A 162 55.74 13.77 -16.11
N LEU A 163 54.50 14.23 -15.99
CA LEU A 163 54.17 15.64 -16.16
C LEU A 163 54.82 16.50 -15.06
N ILE A 164 54.66 16.11 -13.80
CA ILE A 164 55.21 16.85 -12.65
C ILE A 164 56.73 16.94 -12.74
N THR A 165 57.40 15.82 -13.01
CA THR A 165 58.86 15.75 -13.11
C THR A 165 59.39 16.44 -14.37
N GLY A 166 58.75 16.26 -15.53
CA GLY A 166 59.18 16.87 -16.79
C GLY A 166 58.99 18.38 -16.84
N CYS A 167 57.98 18.90 -16.13
CA CYS A 167 57.68 20.33 -16.08
C CYS A 167 58.14 21.02 -14.78
N ASN A 168 58.82 20.30 -13.87
CA ASN A 168 59.20 20.80 -12.53
C ASN A 168 58.04 21.44 -11.76
N LEU A 169 56.85 20.85 -11.84
CA LEU A 169 55.68 21.35 -11.13
C LEU A 169 55.76 20.99 -9.64
N PRO A 170 55.21 21.83 -8.75
CA PRO A 170 55.04 21.44 -7.35
C PRO A 170 54.06 20.26 -7.28
N HIS A 171 54.25 19.35 -6.33
CA HIS A 171 53.38 18.16 -6.19
C HIS A 171 51.90 18.51 -5.98
N ASN A 172 51.61 19.70 -5.42
CA ASN A 172 50.26 20.22 -5.21
C ASN A 172 49.59 20.76 -6.49
N ALA A 173 50.28 20.80 -7.63
CA ALA A 173 49.73 21.34 -8.87
C ALA A 173 48.50 20.60 -9.40
N VAL A 174 48.19 19.43 -8.83
CA VAL A 174 47.08 18.55 -9.22
C VAL A 174 45.91 18.63 -8.24
N GLU A 175 46.06 19.34 -7.12
CA GLU A 175 44.98 19.55 -6.17
C GLU A 175 44.07 20.68 -6.67
N TRP A 176 42.75 20.52 -6.49
CA TRP A 176 41.82 21.61 -6.75
C TRP A 176 42.10 22.78 -5.78
N PRO A 177 42.06 24.04 -6.23
CA PRO A 177 42.20 25.19 -5.34
C PRO A 177 41.06 25.15 -4.30
N GLN A 178 41.42 25.15 -3.03
CA GLN A 178 40.50 25.35 -1.90
C GLN A 178 40.06 26.81 -1.79
#